data_AF-A0A0D0KFS8-F1
#
_entry.id   AF-A0A0D0KFS8-F1
#
_cell.length_a   1.000
_cell.length_b   1.000
_cell.length_c   1.000
_cell.angle_alpha   90.00
_cell.angle_beta   90.00
_cell.angle_gamma   90.00
#
_symmetry.space_group_name_H-M   'P 1'
#
loop_
_entity.id
_entity.type
_entity.pdbx_description
1 polymer ?
#
loop_
_entity_poly.entity_id
_entity_poly.type
_entity_poly.pdbx_seq_one_letter_code
_entity_poly.pdbx_strand_id
1 'polypeptide(L)' 'MFLKTLRSFIVPVGMTLAVGLVLSGCGRKGDIDPPSTPQEQRNIRSTDDKVQPTPERPFILDKLL' A
#
# COMPACT_ATOMS: atom_id res chain seq x y z
N MET A 1 28.85 8.58 -34.34
CA MET A 1 28.31 9.78 -33.68
C MET A 1 26.81 9.63 -33.35
N PHE A 2 26.01 9.16 -34.31
CA PHE A 2 24.56 8.93 -34.18
C PHE A 2 24.12 8.05 -32.99
N LEU A 3 24.85 6.98 -32.69
CA LEU A 3 24.53 6.09 -31.56
C LEU A 3 24.72 6.77 -30.19
N LYS A 4 25.63 7.74 -30.11
CA LYS A 4 25.96 8.48 -28.88
C LYS A 4 24.92 9.56 -28.60
N THR A 5 24.46 10.26 -29.64
CA THR A 5 23.31 11.17 -29.55
C THR A 5 22.03 10.41 -29.24
N LEU A 6 21.78 9.27 -29.88
CA LEU A 6 20.61 8.43 -29.61
C LEU A 6 20.54 7.97 -28.14
N ARG A 7 21.65 7.47 -27.58
CA ARG A 7 21.75 7.13 -26.15
C ARG A 7 21.52 8.33 -25.23
N SER A 8 22.04 9.50 -25.61
CA SER A 8 21.91 10.73 -24.82
C SER A 8 20.46 11.23 -24.72
N PHE A 9 19.59 10.86 -25.67
CA PHE A 9 18.16 11.21 -25.65
C PHE A 9 17.29 10.13 -25.00
N ILE A 10 17.58 8.84 -25.24
CA ILE A 10 16.76 7.74 -24.73
C ILE A 10 16.82 7.64 -23.21
N VAL A 11 18.01 7.79 -22.62
CA VAL A 11 18.20 7.66 -21.16
C VAL A 11 17.39 8.68 -20.36
N PRO A 12 17.45 10.00 -20.62
CA PRO A 12 16.66 10.97 -19.85
C PRO A 12 15.16 10.81 -20.09
N VAL A 13 14.72 10.52 -21.32
CA VAL A 13 13.29 10.31 -21.65
C VAL A 13 12.74 9.07 -20.94
N GLY A 14 13.51 7.97 -20.90
CA GLY A 14 13.11 6.77 -20.17
C GLY A 14 13.01 7.02 -18.66
N MET A 15 13.94 7.80 -18.10
CA MET A 15 13.94 8.13 -16.67
C MET A 15 12.72 8.97 -16.27
N THR A 16 12.37 9.99 -17.06
CA THR A 16 11.21 10.84 -16.76
C THR A 16 9.88 10.07 -16.88
N LEU A 17 9.77 9.17 -17.86
CA LEU A 17 8.60 8.30 -18.00
C LEU A 17 8.46 7.33 -16.82
N ALA A 18 9.55 6.70 -16.39
CA ALA A 18 9.53 5.80 -15.23
C ALA A 18 9.09 6.52 -13.96
N VAL A 19 9.62 7.73 -13.70
CA VAL A 19 9.21 8.55 -12.55
C VAL A 19 7.75 8.98 -12.66
N GLY A 20 7.28 9.40 -13.84
CA GLY A 20 5.89 9.76 -14.06
C GLY A 20 4.92 8.61 -13.78
N LEU A 21 5.26 7.39 -14.21
CA LEU A 21 4.46 6.20 -13.95
C LEU A 21 4.40 5.88 -12.45
N VAL A 22 5.53 5.90 -11.75
CA VAL A 22 5.58 5.65 -10.29
C VAL A 22 4.75 6.66 -9.52
N LEU A 23 4.87 7.96 -9.83
CA LEU A 23 4.10 9.01 -9.15
C LEU A 23 2.59 8.94 -9.45
N SER A 24 2.22 8.46 -10.63
CA SER A 24 0.80 8.27 -10.99
C SER A 24 0.19 6.99 -10.41
N GLY A 25 1.01 5.94 -10.19
CA GLY A 25 0.58 4.64 -9.67
C GLY A 25 0.65 4.51 -8.15
N CYS A 26 1.65 5.10 -7.49
CA CYS A 26 1.77 5.13 -6.04
C CYS A 26 1.07 6.37 -5.49
N GLY A 27 -0.18 6.22 -5.04
CA GLY A 27 -0.86 7.27 -4.26
C GLY A 27 -2.28 7.60 -4.69
N ARG A 28 -2.81 6.97 -5.75
CA ARG A 28 -4.25 7.05 -6.02
C ARG A 28 -4.96 6.16 -5.01
N LYS A 29 -5.25 6.75 -3.85
CA LYS A 29 -6.25 6.21 -2.92
C LYS A 29 -7.52 6.05 -3.74
N GLY A 30 -7.87 4.80 -4.06
CA GLY A 30 -9.10 4.50 -4.78
C GLY A 30 -10.29 5.10 -4.03
N ASP A 31 -11.42 5.21 -4.72
CA ASP A 31 -12.70 5.58 -4.10
C ASP A 31 -13.15 4.40 -3.23
N ILE A 32 -12.41 4.18 -2.14
CA ILE A 32 -12.66 3.18 -1.14
C ILE A 32 -13.69 3.82 -0.24
N ASP A 33 -14.89 3.23 -0.23
CA ASP A 33 -15.96 3.66 0.65
C ASP A 33 -15.41 3.82 2.07
N PRO A 34 -15.74 4.93 2.75
CA PRO A 34 -15.30 5.13 4.10
C PRO A 34 -15.77 3.94 4.96
N PRO A 35 -14.91 3.40 5.83
CA PRO A 35 -15.31 2.28 6.66
C PRO A 35 -16.52 2.70 7.50
N SER A 36 -17.56 1.85 7.51
CA SER A 36 -18.82 2.07 8.21
C SER A 36 -18.67 2.17 9.73
N THR A 37 -17.49 1.83 10.26
CA THR A 37 -17.15 1.96 11.67
C THR A 37 -16.98 3.44 12.08
N PRO A 38 -17.77 3.93 13.05
CA PRO A 38 -17.57 5.24 13.67
C PRO A 38 -16.14 5.40 14.19
N GLN A 39 -15.58 6.60 14.11
CA GLN A 39 -14.18 6.86 14.45
C GLN A 39 -13.88 6.50 15.91
N GLU A 40 -14.85 6.74 16.79
CA GLU A 40 -14.78 6.53 18.22
C GLU A 40 -14.66 5.04 18.57
N GLN A 41 -15.13 4.13 17.72
CA GLN A 41 -15.14 2.69 17.98
C GLN A 41 -13.97 1.94 17.34
N ARG A 42 -13.11 2.64 16.59
CA ARG A 42 -11.96 2.01 15.92
C ARG A 42 -10.87 1.70 16.94
N ASN A 43 -10.33 0.49 16.88
CA ASN A 43 -9.21 0.05 17.71
C ASN A 43 -9.45 0.15 19.23
N ILE A 44 -10.71 0.19 19.69
CA ILE A 44 -11.00 0.02 21.12
C ILE A 44 -10.81 -1.46 21.46
N ARG A 45 -9.84 -1.76 22.32
CA ARG A 45 -9.82 -3.03 23.05
C ARG A 45 -10.84 -2.92 24.18
N SER A 46 -11.81 -3.82 24.22
CA SER A 46 -12.77 -3.92 25.33
C SER A 46 -12.00 -3.97 26.65
N THR A 47 -12.20 -2.97 27.51
CA THR A 47 -11.69 -2.94 28.90
C THR A 47 -12.59 -3.70 29.87
N ASP A 48 -13.62 -4.38 29.35
CA ASP A 48 -14.48 -5.27 30.11
C ASP A 48 -13.72 -6.59 30.36
N ASP A 49 -13.74 -7.09 31.59
CA ASP A 49 -13.06 -8.31 32.05
C ASP A 49 -13.51 -9.60 31.30
N LYS A 50 -14.44 -9.48 30.34
CA LYS A 50 -14.89 -10.53 29.41
C LYS A 50 -14.05 -10.67 28.14
N VAL A 51 -12.79 -10.23 28.12
CA VAL A 51 -11.90 -10.57 27.00
C VAL A 51 -11.64 -12.08 27.05
N GLN A 52 -12.16 -12.82 26.07
CA GLN A 52 -11.85 -14.23 25.94
C GLN A 52 -10.33 -14.38 25.74
N PRO A 53 -9.66 -15.27 26.50
CA PRO A 53 -8.23 -15.48 26.35
C PRO A 53 -7.94 -15.88 24.91
N THR A 54 -6.89 -15.27 24.34
CA THR A 54 -6.43 -15.63 23.00
C THR A 54 -6.05 -17.11 23.02
N PRO A 55 -6.58 -17.96 22.13
CA PRO A 55 -6.23 -19.37 22.12
C PRO A 55 -4.71 -19.53 21.90
N GLU A 56 -4.06 -20.38 22.71
CA GLU A 56 -2.62 -20.73 22.65
C GLU A 56 -2.24 -21.54 21.40
N ARG A 57 -2.93 -21.33 20.28
CA ARG A 57 -2.64 -21.99 19.01
C ARG A 57 -1.78 -21.07 18.15
N PRO A 58 -0.84 -21.61 17.35
CA PRO A 58 -0.05 -20.79 16.45
C PRO A 58 -0.97 -20.06 15.47
N PHE A 59 -0.86 -18.74 15.42
CA PHE A 59 -1.47 -17.94 14.37
C PHE A 59 -0.73 -18.23 13.07
N ILE A 60 -1.36 -19.01 12.20
CA ILE A 60 -0.88 -19.22 10.84
C ILE A 60 -1.55 -18.13 10.01
N LEU A 61 -0.79 -17.09 9.67
CA LEU A 61 -1.22 -16.12 8.68
C LEU A 61 -1.44 -16.89 7.37
N ASP A 62 -2.68 -16.87 6.88
CA ASP A 62 -2.97 -17.44 5.57
C ASP A 62 -2.07 -16.73 4.55
N LYS A 63 -1.39 -17.48 3.68
CA LYS A 63 -0.40 -16.90 2.76
C LYS A 63 -1.02 -15.96 1.72
N LEU A 64 -2.35 -15.92 1.66
CA LEU A 64 -3.14 -15.09 0.76
C LEU A 64 -3.76 -13.87 1.44
N LEU A 65 -3.53 -13.68 2.75
CA LEU A 65 -3.87 -12.47 3.52
C LEU A 65 -2.62 -11.63 3.78
#